data_AF-A0A936B728-F1
#
_entry.id   AF-A0A936B728-F1
#
_cell.length_a   1.000
_cell.length_b   1.000
_cell.length_c   1.000
_cell.angle_alpha   90.00
_cell.angle_beta   90.00
_cell.angle_gamma   90.00
#
_symmetry.space_group_name_H-M   'P 1'
#
loop_
_entity.id
_entity.type
_entity.pdbx_description
1 polymer ?
#
loop_
_entity_poly.entity_id
_entity_poly.type
_entity_poly.pdbx_seq_one_letter_code
_entity_poly.pdbx_strand_id
1 'polypeptide(L)' 'MLYLTQSNVNIGTIRETFFANQLGIKHQLTLAHQGDFMVNDAYTFEVGGAGKSFHQIAGIKK' A
#
# COMPACT_ATOMS: atom_id res chain seq x y z
N MET A 1 9.09 -6.45 -9.08
CA MET A 1 10.51 -6.71 -8.79
C MET A 1 11.47 -5.68 -9.43
N LEU A 2 11.24 -5.24 -10.68
CA LEU A 2 12.10 -4.27 -11.37
C LEU A 2 12.30 -2.92 -10.63
N TYR A 3 11.35 -2.51 -9.78
CA TYR A 3 11.41 -1.25 -9.05
C TYR A 3 12.31 -1.28 -7.81
N LEU A 4 12.79 -2.45 -7.36
CA LEU A 4 13.58 -2.57 -6.14
C LEU A 4 15.09 -2.49 -6.37
N THR A 5 15.54 -2.52 -7.62
CA THR A 5 16.96 -2.62 -8.00
C THR A 5 17.58 -1.29 -8.43
N GLN A 6 16.80 -0.19 -8.43
CA GLN A 6 17.31 1.13 -8.79
C GLN A 6 18.00 1.81 -7.59
N SER A 7 19.12 2.48 -7.85
CA SER A 7 20.00 3.08 -6.84
C SER A 7 19.41 4.33 -6.13
N ASN A 8 18.28 4.85 -6.60
CA ASN A 8 17.56 5.99 -6.01
C ASN A 8 16.09 5.66 -5.68
N VAL A 9 15.82 4.42 -5.29
CA VAL A 9 14.45 4.01 -4.97
C VAL A 9 14.00 4.62 -3.65
N ASN A 10 12.84 5.27 -3.69
CA ASN A 10 12.18 5.76 -2.50
C ASN A 10 11.76 4.58 -1.60
N ILE A 11 12.17 4.59 -0.32
CA ILE A 11 11.86 3.53 0.63
C ILE A 11 10.35 3.32 0.85
N GLY A 12 9.52 4.35 0.64
CA GLY A 12 8.06 4.22 0.61
C GLY A 12 7.60 3.34 -0.53
N THR A 13 8.09 3.61 -1.74
CA THR A 13 7.80 2.81 -2.92
C THR A 13 8.25 1.35 -2.76
N ILE A 14 9.36 1.08 -2.06
CA ILE A 14 9.76 -0.30 -1.72
C ILE A 14 8.69 -1.00 -0.90
N ARG A 15 8.19 -0.35 0.17
CA ARG A 15 7.19 -0.95 1.05
C ARG A 15 5.87 -1.20 0.33
N GLU A 16 5.40 -0.21 -0.42
CA GLU A 16 4.18 -0.31 -1.24
C GLU A 16 4.31 -1.42 -2.29
N THR A 17 5.44 -1.47 -2.99
CA THR A 17 5.73 -2.52 -3.98
C THR A 17 5.82 -3.89 -3.33
N PHE A 18 6.45 -4.01 -2.16
CA PHE A 18 6.51 -5.28 -1.43
C PHE A 18 5.10 -5.73 -1.03
N PHE A 19 4.30 -4.84 -0.44
CA PHE A 19 2.92 -5.11 -0.04
C PHE A 19 2.07 -5.60 -1.22
N ALA A 20 2.07 -4.86 -2.33
CA ALA A 20 1.32 -5.21 -3.53
C ALA A 20 1.77 -6.57 -4.11
N ASN A 21 3.08 -6.84 -4.15
CA ASN A 21 3.59 -8.11 -4.65
C ASN A 21 3.21 -9.30 -3.74
N GLN A 22 3.21 -9.15 -2.42
CA GLN A 22 2.88 -10.26 -1.52
C GLN A 22 1.39 -10.58 -1.52
N LEU A 23 0.54 -9.55 -1.44
CA LEU A 23 -0.91 -9.72 -1.37
C LEU A 23 -1.54 -9.98 -2.74
N GLY A 24 -0.99 -9.40 -3.80
CA GLY A 24 -1.55 -9.49 -5.16
C GLY A 24 -1.49 -10.90 -5.76
N ILE A 25 -0.71 -11.80 -5.16
CA ILE A 25 -0.66 -13.22 -5.57
C ILE A 25 -1.96 -13.95 -5.19
N LYS A 26 -2.56 -13.61 -4.05
CA LYS A 26 -3.72 -14.34 -3.49
C LYS A 26 -4.99 -13.52 -3.37
N HIS A 27 -4.88 -12.19 -3.45
CA HIS A 27 -5.98 -11.27 -3.22
C HIS A 27 -6.10 -10.29 -4.38
N GLN A 28 -7.33 -9.86 -4.65
CA GLN A 28 -7.57 -8.78 -5.58
C GLN A 28 -7.10 -7.48 -4.94
N LEU A 29 -6.23 -6.78 -5.65
CA LEU A 29 -5.65 -5.51 -5.23
C LEU A 29 -6.09 -4.42 -6.20
N THR A 30 -6.74 -3.39 -5.69
CA THR A 30 -7.13 -2.19 -6.42
C THR A 30 -6.62 -0.94 -5.68
N LEU A 31 -6.64 0.21 -6.36
CA LEU A 31 -6.33 1.48 -5.72
C LEU A 31 -7.52 1.90 -4.86
N ALA A 32 -7.25 2.29 -3.61
CA ALA A 32 -8.31 2.79 -2.74
C ALA A 32 -8.69 4.22 -3.14
N HIS A 33 -9.97 4.58 -2.96
CA HIS A 33 -10.41 5.97 -3.06
C HIS A 33 -9.79 6.84 -1.95
N GLN A 34 -9.48 6.24 -0.80
CA GLN A 34 -8.87 6.90 0.35
C GLN A 34 -7.91 5.92 1.02
N GLY A 35 -6.60 6.17 0.98
CA GLY A 35 -5.54 5.20 1.33
C GLY A 35 -4.76 4.70 0.11
N ASP A 36 -3.87 3.73 0.28
CA ASP A 36 -2.99 3.26 -0.81
C ASP A 36 -3.62 2.09 -1.58
N PHE A 37 -4.16 1.10 -0.86
CA PHE A 37 -4.65 -0.15 -1.45
C PHE A 37 -6.01 -0.55 -0.92
N MET A 38 -6.87 -1.05 -1.80
CA MET A 38 -8.09 -1.78 -1.47
C MET A 38 -7.87 -3.26 -1.78
N VAL A 39 -8.16 -4.12 -0.80
CA VAL A 39 -7.98 -5.57 -0.89
C VAL A 39 -9.34 -6.25 -0.84
N ASN A 40 -9.64 -7.05 -1.87
CA ASN A 40 -10.90 -7.79 -2.02
C ASN A 40 -12.15 -6.92 -1.84
N ASP A 41 -12.08 -5.63 -2.23
CA ASP A 41 -13.13 -4.62 -2.07
C ASP A 41 -13.71 -4.50 -0.64
N ALA A 42 -12.95 -4.97 0.37
CA ALA A 42 -13.42 -5.09 1.74
C ALA A 42 -12.50 -4.43 2.76
N TYR A 43 -11.22 -4.27 2.43
CA TYR A 43 -10.21 -3.75 3.34
C TYR A 43 -9.37 -2.69 2.68
N THR A 44 -9.21 -1.56 3.37
CA THR A 44 -8.38 -0.45 2.92
C THR A 44 -7.10 -0.36 3.75
N PHE A 45 -5.97 -0.25 3.07
CA PHE A 45 -4.64 -0.22 3.68
C PHE A 45 -3.87 1.04 3.29
N GLU A 46 -3.11 1.57 4.25
CA GLU A 46 -2.10 2.61 4.05
C GLU A 46 -0.73 2.04 4.48
N VAL A 47 0.25 2.07 3.58
CA VAL A 47 1.56 1.43 3.72
C VAL A 47 2.63 2.48 3.98
N GLY A 48 2.71 2.91 5.23
CA GLY A 48 3.64 3.93 5.72
C GLY A 48 4.92 3.39 6.36
N GLY A 49 5.86 4.30 6.66
CA GLY A 49 6.95 4.04 7.61
C GLY A 49 6.54 4.42 9.03
N ALA A 50 7.31 4.01 10.04
CA ALA A 50 6.95 4.15 11.45
C ALA A 50 6.61 5.59 11.92
N GLY A 51 7.10 6.63 11.22
CA GLY A 51 6.81 8.04 11.54
C GLY A 51 5.64 8.66 10.77
N LYS A 52 5.01 7.93 9.84
CA LYS A 52 3.82 8.44 9.14
C LYS A 52 2.58 8.27 10.02
N SER A 53 1.78 9.32 10.08
CA SER A 53 0.50 9.31 10.75
C SER A 53 -0.60 8.87 9.79
N PHE A 54 -1.50 7.99 10.24
CA PHE A 54 -2.56 7.35 9.43
C PHE A 54 -3.74 8.29 9.14
N HIS A 55 -3.48 9.57 8.91
CA HIS A 55 -4.53 10.57 8.72
C HIS A 55 -5.34 10.35 7.44
N GLN A 56 -4.78 9.66 6.43
CA GLN A 56 -5.48 9.47 5.17
C GLN A 56 -6.64 8.48 5.31
N ILE A 57 -6.49 7.44 6.14
CA ILE A 57 -7.56 6.47 6.42
C ILE A 57 -8.36 6.81 7.69
N ALA A 58 -8.01 7.88 8.41
CA ALA A 58 -8.69 8.32 9.61
C ALA A 58 -10.10 8.85 9.28
N GLY A 59 -11.11 8.01 9.44
CA GLY A 59 -12.51 8.36 9.23
C GLY A 59 -13.24 7.55 8.16
N ILE A 60 -12.60 6.56 7.54
CA ILE A 60 -13.29 5.60 6.68
C ILE A 60 -14.32 4.85 7.53
N LYS A 61 -15.61 5.14 7.31
CA LYS A 61 -16.72 4.39 7.88
C LYS A 61 -16.99 3.17 6.99
N LYS A 62 -17.17 2.01 7.63
CA LYS A 62 -17.62 0.78 6.98
C LYS A 62 -19.06 0.91 6.48
#